data_AF-A0A926D8C4-F1
#
_entry.id   AF-A0A926D8C4-F1
#
_cell.length_a   1.000
_cell.length_b   1.000
_cell.length_c   1.000
_cell.angle_alpha   90.00
_cell.angle_beta   90.00
_cell.angle_gamma   90.00
#
_symmetry.space_group_name_H-M   'P 1'
#
loop_
_entity.id
_entity.type
_entity.pdbx_description
1 polymer ?
#
loop_
_entity_poly.entity_id
_entity_poly.type
_entity_poly.pdbx_seq_one_letter_code
_entity_poly.pdbx_strand_id
1 'polypeptide(L)'
;MTQEELFARLNTVFRDVFDDDQITVTPETTAADIEDWDSLNHITLISAVEDEFHVRFTMGEVSTMKNVGEMAKIIMERAKPEKKKRKFF
;
A
#
# COMPACT_ATOMS: atom_id res chain seq x y z
N MET A 1 13.76 3.19 -1.31
CA MET A 1 12.76 3.60 -0.32
C MET A 1 13.08 2.90 0.99
N THR A 2 13.13 3.65 2.08
CA THR A 2 13.24 3.11 3.44
C THR A 2 11.86 2.73 3.97
N GLN A 3 11.81 2.00 5.08
CA GLN A 3 10.53 1.69 5.74
C GLN A 3 9.84 2.97 6.24
N GLU A 4 10.58 3.92 6.80
CA GLU A 4 10.05 5.20 7.26
C GLU A 4 9.41 6.01 6.12
N GLU A 5 10.09 6.11 4.97
CA GLU A 5 9.55 6.77 3.77
C GLU A 5 8.27 6.09 3.26
N LEU A 6 8.23 4.76 3.29
CA LEU A 6 7.05 3.98 2.89
C LEU A 6 5.85 4.28 3.79
N PHE A 7 6.02 4.19 5.11
CA PHE A 7 4.93 4.42 6.05
C PHE A 7 4.48 5.88 6.07
N ALA A 8 5.39 6.84 5.84
CA ALA A 8 5.01 8.24 5.68
C ALA A 8 4.07 8.45 4.47
N ARG A 9 4.37 7.80 3.33
CA ARG A 9 3.53 7.87 2.12
C ARG A 9 2.23 7.09 2.27
N LEU A 10 2.27 5.92 2.92
CA LEU A 10 1.05 5.16 3.25
C LEU A 10 0.13 6.00 4.14
N ASN A 11 0.64 6.68 5.16
CA ASN A 11 -0.17 7.57 5.99
C ASN A 11 -0.91 8.62 5.16
N THR A 12 -0.24 9.27 4.20
CA THR A 12 -0.91 10.22 3.28
C THR A 12 -2.05 9.56 2.51
N VAL A 13 -1.79 8.41 1.86
CA VAL A 13 -2.82 7.70 1.08
C VAL A 13 -4.00 7.28 1.94
N PHE A 14 -3.75 6.77 3.15
CA PHE A 14 -4.81 6.38 4.07
C PHE A 14 -5.66 7.59 4.50
N ARG A 15 -5.04 8.71 4.86
CA ARG A 15 -5.74 9.95 5.22
C ARG A 15 -6.60 10.46 4.08
N ASP A 16 -6.06 10.46 2.86
CA ASP A 16 -6.78 10.92 1.67
C ASP A 16 -7.98 10.02 1.32
N VAL A 17 -7.85 8.70 1.47
CA VAL A 17 -8.91 7.73 1.14
C VAL A 17 -10.03 7.73 2.19
N PHE A 18 -9.68 7.87 3.47
CA PHE A 18 -10.63 7.81 4.58
C PHE A 18 -11.08 9.19 5.08
N ASP A 19 -10.57 10.29 4.50
CA ASP A 19 -10.85 11.68 4.91
C ASP A 19 -10.61 11.93 6.41
N ASP A 20 -9.53 11.32 6.95
CA ASP A 20 -9.16 11.41 8.36
C ASP A 20 -7.65 11.63 8.54
N ASP A 21 -7.26 12.89 8.79
CA ASP A 21 -5.88 13.33 9.03
C ASP A 21 -5.22 12.72 10.27
N GLN A 22 -5.99 12.14 11.20
CA GLN A 22 -5.48 11.53 12.42
C GLN A 22 -4.93 10.11 12.20
N ILE A 23 -5.25 9.49 11.06
CA ILE A 23 -4.79 8.14 10.75
C ILE A 23 -3.26 8.08 10.74
N THR A 24 -2.74 7.12 11.50
CA THR A 24 -1.32 6.74 11.49
C THR A 24 -1.25 5.22 11.48
N VAL A 25 -0.92 4.65 10.33
CA VAL A 25 -0.86 3.20 10.14
C VAL A 25 0.44 2.61 10.67
N THR A 26 0.35 1.41 11.23
CA THR A 26 1.48 0.55 11.62
C THR A 26 1.42 -0.75 10.83
N PRO A 27 2.46 -1.61 10.85
CA PRO A 27 2.41 -2.91 10.19
C PRO A 27 1.23 -3.79 10.66
N GLU A 28 0.75 -3.60 11.88
CA GLU A 28 -0.32 -4.37 12.50
C GLU A 28 -1.71 -3.83 12.17
N THR A 29 -1.84 -2.60 11.65
CA THR A 29 -3.14 -2.00 11.33
C THR A 29 -3.91 -2.85 10.33
N THR A 30 -5.17 -3.11 10.67
CA THR A 30 -6.13 -3.90 9.90
C THR A 30 -7.38 -3.07 9.58
N ALA A 31 -8.26 -3.61 8.73
CA ALA A 31 -9.57 -3.02 8.48
C ALA A 31 -10.45 -2.88 9.74
N ALA A 32 -10.19 -3.65 10.79
CA ALA A 32 -10.95 -3.52 12.05
C ALA A 32 -10.53 -2.30 12.89
N ASP A 33 -9.37 -1.70 12.60
CA ASP A 33 -8.80 -0.58 13.36
C ASP A 33 -9.22 0.79 12.80
N ILE A 34 -9.86 0.83 11.62
CA ILE A 34 -10.30 2.04 10.94
C ILE A 34 -11.80 1.89 10.64
N GLU A 35 -12.63 2.76 11.22
CA GLU A 35 -14.10 2.65 11.18
C GLU A 35 -14.65 2.59 9.74
N ASP A 36 -14.12 3.44 8.85
CA ASP A 36 -14.55 3.53 7.45
C ASP A 36 -13.86 2.53 6.51
N TRP A 37 -13.06 1.60 7.03
CA TRP A 37 -12.37 0.61 6.21
C TRP A 37 -13.26 -0.60 5.86
N ASP A 38 -14.23 -0.36 4.98
CA ASP A 38 -15.11 -1.37 4.41
C ASP A 38 -14.60 -1.95 3.08
N SER A 39 -15.43 -2.76 2.42
CA SER A 39 -15.07 -3.38 1.13
C SER A 39 -14.93 -2.40 -0.03
N LEU A 40 -15.71 -1.31 -0.06
CA LEU A 40 -15.65 -0.31 -1.11
C LEU A 40 -14.38 0.53 -0.95
N ASN A 41 -14.15 1.02 0.28
CA ASN A 41 -12.97 1.80 0.59
C ASN A 41 -11.69 0.96 0.52
N HIS A 42 -11.75 -0.36 0.76
CA HIS A 42 -10.62 -1.25 0.48
C HIS A 42 -10.22 -1.24 -1.01
N ILE A 43 -11.19 -1.27 -1.94
CA ILE A 43 -10.88 -1.21 -3.38
C ILE A 43 -10.27 0.15 -3.75
N THR A 44 -10.84 1.25 -3.24
CA THR A 44 -10.31 2.61 -3.44
C THR A 44 -8.89 2.74 -2.90
N LEU A 45 -8.64 2.22 -1.68
CA LEU A 45 -7.33 2.21 -1.04
C LEU A 45 -6.31 1.46 -1.88
N ILE A 46 -6.64 0.24 -2.34
CA ILE A 46 -5.75 -0.55 -3.19
C ILE A 46 -5.40 0.24 -4.46
N SER A 47 -6.37 0.86 -5.14
CA SER A 47 -6.10 1.68 -6.33
C SER A 47 -5.16 2.86 -6.03
N ALA A 48 -5.41 3.59 -4.94
CA ALA A 48 -4.60 4.75 -4.57
C ALA A 48 -3.16 4.35 -4.22
N VAL A 49 -2.98 3.23 -3.52
CA VAL A 49 -1.66 2.67 -3.21
C VAL A 49 -0.93 2.22 -4.48
N GLU A 50 -1.62 1.56 -5.41
CA GLU A 50 -1.03 1.18 -6.70
C GLU A 50 -0.48 2.40 -7.46
N ASP A 51 -1.26 3.47 -7.52
CA ASP A 51 -0.89 4.70 -8.21
C ASP A 51 0.26 5.43 -7.51
N GLU A 52 0.20 5.58 -6.17
CA GLU A 52 1.25 6.24 -5.38
C GLU A 52 2.60 5.52 -5.54
N PHE A 53 2.62 4.20 -5.41
CA PHE A 53 3.86 3.41 -5.41
C PHE A 53 4.24 2.86 -6.79
N HIS A 54 3.42 3.11 -7.82
CA HIS A 54 3.61 2.58 -9.17
C HIS A 54 3.76 1.05 -9.18
N VAL A 55 2.92 0.37 -8.39
CA VAL A 55 2.88 -1.09 -8.27
C VAL A 55 1.51 -1.61 -8.75
N ARG A 56 1.41 -2.93 -8.98
CA ARG A 56 0.14 -3.60 -9.24
C ARG A 56 0.02 -4.81 -8.33
N PHE A 57 -1.06 -4.88 -7.56
CA PHE A 57 -1.43 -6.05 -6.78
C PHE A 57 -2.19 -7.03 -7.66
N THR A 58 -1.96 -8.32 -7.41
CA THR A 58 -2.81 -9.37 -7.98
C THR A 58 -4.10 -9.50 -7.18
N MET A 59 -5.17 -10.01 -7.81
CA MET A 59 -6.42 -10.29 -7.08
C MET A 59 -6.21 -11.22 -5.88
N GLY A 60 -5.30 -12.19 -6.00
CA GLY A 60 -4.93 -13.06 -4.89
C GLY A 60 -4.34 -12.27 -3.71
N GLU A 61 -3.37 -11.41 -3.98
CA GLU A 61 -2.76 -10.54 -2.96
C GLU A 61 -3.81 -9.66 -2.28
N VAL A 62 -4.67 -8.97 -3.04
CA VAL A 62 -5.75 -8.14 -2.49
C VAL A 62 -6.68 -8.97 -1.60
N SER A 63 -7.09 -10.15 -2.05
CA SER A 63 -8.01 -11.01 -1.29
C SER A 63 -7.41 -11.61 -0.02
N THR A 64 -6.08 -11.76 0.04
CA THR A 64 -5.39 -12.39 1.18
C THR A 64 -4.71 -11.41 2.11
N MET A 65 -4.65 -10.11 1.74
CA MET A 65 -3.96 -9.06 2.49
C MET A 65 -4.67 -8.80 3.82
N LYS A 66 -3.97 -9.06 4.93
CA LYS A 66 -4.57 -9.01 6.28
C LYS A 66 -4.35 -7.69 7.00
N ASN A 67 -3.24 -7.03 6.71
CA ASN A 67 -2.80 -5.83 7.40
C ASN A 67 -1.91 -4.98 6.50
N VAL A 68 -1.62 -3.76 6.97
CA VAL A 68 -0.75 -2.81 6.28
C VAL A 68 0.68 -3.34 6.16
N GLY A 69 1.15 -4.21 7.06
CA GLY A 69 2.46 -4.85 6.96
C GLY A 69 2.62 -5.73 5.73
N GLU A 70 1.61 -6.54 5.39
CA GLU A 70 1.60 -7.37 4.17
C GLU A 70 1.57 -6.49 2.91
N MET A 71 0.78 -5.42 2.92
CA MET A 71 0.78 -4.40 1.85
C MET A 71 2.18 -3.80 1.66
N ALA A 72 2.78 -3.31 2.75
CA ALA A 72 4.09 -2.68 2.77
C ALA A 72 5.18 -3.61 2.24
N LYS A 73 5.13 -4.90 2.60
CA LYS A 73 6.06 -5.91 2.10
C LYS A 73 6.01 -6.03 0.58
N ILE A 74 4.81 -6.15 0.02
CA ILE A 74 4.61 -6.27 -1.43
C ILE A 74 5.13 -5.02 -2.15
N ILE A 75 4.84 -3.83 -1.61
CA ILE A 75 5.35 -2.56 -2.15
C ILE A 75 6.88 -2.55 -2.13
N MET A 76 7.51 -2.92 -1.01
CA MET A 76 8.97 -2.94 -0.89
C MET A 76 9.65 -3.93 -1.82
N GLU A 77 9.00 -5.07 -2.10
CA GLU A 77 9.51 -6.06 -3.04
C GLU A 77 9.51 -5.53 -4.48
N ARG A 78 8.47 -4.77 -4.85
CA ARG A 78 8.26 -4.26 -6.23
C ARG A 78 8.87 -2.89 -6.50
N ALA A 79 8.96 -2.04 -5.48
CA ALA A 79 9.59 -0.71 -5.58
C ALA A 79 11.12 -0.76 -5.73
N LYS A 80 11.73 -1.96 -5.76
CA LYS A 80 13.13 -2.12 -6.14
C LYS A 80 13.28 -1.69 -7.61
N PRO A 81 14.28 -0.86 -7.95
CA PRO A 81 14.48 -0.44 -9.32
C PRO A 81 14.61 -1.67 -10.21
N GLU A 82 13.81 -1.74 -11.28
CA GLU A 82 13.94 -2.77 -12.31
C GLU A 82 15.42 -2.90 -12.66
N LYS A 83 15.96 -4.11 -12.57
CA LYS A 83 17.26 -4.41 -13.16
C LYS A 83 17.11 -4.09 -14.65
N LYS A 84 17.60 -2.92 -15.10
CA LYS A 84 17.66 -2.56 -16.52
C LYS A 84 18.16 -3.78 -17.28
N LYS A 85 17.30 -4.42 -18.07
CA LYS A 85 17.70 -5.49 -18.97
C LYS A 85 18.74 -4.87 -19.89
N ARG A 86 20.01 -5.18 -19.63
CA ARG A 86 21.15 -4.74 -20.42
C ARG A 86 20.99 -5.40 -21.79
N LYS A 87 20.33 -4.69 -22.72
CA LYS A 87 20.27 -5.06 -24.13
C LYS A 87 21.71 -4.97 -24.64
N PHE A 88 22.34 -6.13 -24.81
CA PHE A 88 23.52 -6.25 -25.67
C PHE A 88 23.00 -6.26 -27.10
N PHE A 89 23.21 -5.15 -27.82
CA PHE A 89 23.21 -5.09 -29.27
C PHE A 89 24.34 -4.14 -29.67
#